data_AF-A0A954CLG5-F1
#
_entry.id   AF-A0A954CLG5-F1
#
_cell.length_a   1.000
_cell.length_b   1.000
_cell.length_c   1.000
_cell.angle_alpha   90.00
_cell.angle_beta   90.00
_cell.angle_gamma   90.00
#
_symmetry.space_group_name_H-M   'P 1'
#
loop_
_entity.id
_entity.type
_entity.pdbx_description
1 polymer ?
#
loop_
_entity_poly.entity_id
_entity_poly.type
_entity_poly.pdbx_seq_one_letter_code
_entity_poly.pdbx_strand_id
1 'polypeptide(L)'
;MKEYDGRDDIRFVVVYQREPHARQLAFADVPQPTTREERVELARKALEELKLDVEVWVDDQGDTSRAVFGDLPHSAIVIDPSGAIRLKVSWCDPTVLRLTIPEVVPAAAEDAVPLVEAGFLAAIGKPLDANDENAQHHRQVMLAHLALARKEHPNRARWLAELASSGPDWQREWVERVAHADATTSDAATPESDR
;
A
#
# COMPACT_ATOMS: atom_id res chain seq x y z
N MET A 1 -4.36 -15.07 -14.86
CA MET A 1 -3.52 -15.66 -13.80
C MET A 1 -2.80 -16.91 -14.26
N LYS A 2 -3.48 -18.01 -14.63
CA LYS A 2 -2.80 -19.25 -15.08
C LYS A 2 -1.76 -19.07 -16.19
N GLU A 3 -1.99 -18.10 -17.08
CA GLU A 3 -1.07 -17.72 -18.16
C GLU A 3 0.27 -17.13 -17.67
N TYR A 4 0.31 -16.66 -16.43
CA TYR A 4 1.48 -16.10 -15.76
C TYR A 4 2.01 -17.04 -14.66
N ASP A 5 1.51 -18.27 -14.56
CA ASP A 5 2.01 -19.24 -13.59
C ASP A 5 3.49 -19.54 -13.88
N GLY A 6 4.34 -19.43 -12.84
CA GLY A 6 5.79 -19.61 -12.97
C GLY A 6 6.57 -18.35 -13.39
N ARG A 7 5.89 -17.19 -13.50
CA ARG A 7 6.58 -15.89 -13.60
C ARG A 7 6.75 -15.25 -12.22
N ASP A 8 8.00 -15.21 -11.76
CA ASP A 8 8.34 -14.64 -10.45
C ASP A 8 8.35 -13.10 -10.44
N ASP A 9 8.28 -12.47 -11.62
CA ASP A 9 8.29 -11.03 -11.80
C ASP A 9 6.89 -10.41 -11.92
N ILE A 10 5.82 -11.22 -11.83
CA ILE A 10 4.43 -10.76 -11.77
C ILE A 10 3.75 -11.39 -10.56
N ARG A 11 3.15 -10.55 -9.72
CA ARG A 11 2.33 -10.98 -8.57
C ARG A 11 0.92 -10.45 -8.71
N PHE A 12 -0.07 -11.32 -8.55
CA PHE A 12 -1.48 -10.94 -8.46
C PHE A 12 -1.90 -10.92 -7.00
N VAL A 13 -2.47 -9.81 -6.56
CA VAL A 13 -3.01 -9.64 -5.21
C VAL A 13 -4.42 -9.08 -5.34
N VAL A 14 -5.38 -9.69 -4.64
CA VAL A 14 -6.71 -9.12 -4.46
C VAL A 14 -6.73 -8.34 -3.17
N VAL A 15 -7.20 -7.09 -3.21
CA VAL A 15 -7.41 -6.30 -2.00
C VAL A 15 -8.89 -6.33 -1.65
N TYR A 16 -9.23 -7.01 -0.56
CA TYR A 16 -10.59 -7.08 -0.05
C TYR A 16 -10.92 -5.82 0.75
N GLN A 17 -11.92 -5.08 0.28
CA GLN A 17 -12.38 -3.83 0.88
C GLN A 17 -13.75 -4.02 1.53
N ARG A 18 -14.37 -2.92 1.97
CA ARG A 18 -15.77 -2.92 2.41
C ARG A 18 -16.74 -3.44 1.34
N GLU A 19 -17.87 -3.98 1.80
CA GLU A 19 -18.97 -4.42 0.95
C GLU A 19 -19.64 -3.23 0.25
N PRO A 20 -19.65 -3.15 -1.09
CA PRO A 20 -20.30 -2.04 -1.81
C PRO A 20 -21.83 -2.07 -1.68
N HIS A 21 -22.41 -3.24 -1.40
CA HIS A 21 -23.86 -3.47 -1.36
C HIS A 21 -24.31 -4.17 -0.06
N ALA A 22 -23.65 -3.91 1.07
CA ALA A 22 -24.06 -4.47 2.36
C ALA A 22 -25.56 -4.27 2.62
N ARG A 23 -26.27 -5.35 2.91
CA ARG A 23 -27.73 -5.39 3.14
C ARG A 23 -28.57 -4.83 1.98
N GLN A 24 -28.06 -4.92 0.74
CA GLN A 24 -28.76 -4.45 -0.45
C GLN A 24 -28.85 -5.55 -1.51
N LEU A 25 -29.94 -5.56 -2.28
CA LEU A 25 -30.13 -6.41 -3.46
C LEU A 25 -29.86 -7.90 -3.14
N ALA A 26 -29.00 -8.55 -3.93
CA ALA A 26 -28.59 -9.94 -3.75
C ALA A 26 -27.76 -10.19 -2.48
N PHE A 27 -27.34 -9.13 -1.78
CA PHE A 27 -26.51 -9.16 -0.58
C PHE A 27 -27.29 -8.72 0.67
N ALA A 28 -28.61 -8.91 0.68
CA ALA A 28 -29.49 -8.53 1.80
C ALA A 28 -29.03 -9.10 3.15
N ASP A 29 -28.46 -10.30 3.16
CA ASP A 29 -27.99 -10.99 4.36
C ASP A 29 -26.51 -10.74 4.68
N VAL A 30 -25.81 -9.93 3.89
CA VAL A 30 -24.39 -9.61 4.10
C VAL A 30 -24.28 -8.26 4.81
N PRO A 31 -23.90 -8.22 6.11
CA PRO A 31 -23.66 -6.97 6.80
C PRO A 31 -22.33 -6.35 6.37
N GLN A 32 -22.20 -5.04 6.59
CA GLN A 32 -20.92 -4.36 6.50
C GLN A 32 -20.05 -4.81 7.69
N PRO A 33 -18.81 -5.29 7.47
CA PRO A 33 -17.91 -5.63 8.57
C PRO A 33 -17.57 -4.36 9.37
N THR A 34 -17.63 -4.49 10.70
CA THR A 34 -17.33 -3.44 11.69
C THR A 34 -16.03 -3.71 12.44
N THR A 35 -15.52 -4.94 12.36
CA THR A 35 -14.22 -5.34 12.92
C THR A 35 -13.32 -5.92 11.83
N ARG A 36 -12.02 -5.94 12.10
CA ARG A 36 -11.03 -6.54 11.20
C ARG A 36 -11.31 -8.03 11.02
N GLU A 37 -11.67 -8.71 12.10
CA GLU A 37 -11.96 -10.14 12.12
C GLU A 37 -13.16 -10.48 11.24
N GLU A 38 -14.24 -9.70 11.32
CA GLU A 38 -15.42 -9.84 10.44
C GLU A 38 -15.04 -9.63 8.95
N ARG A 39 -14.20 -8.63 8.66
CA ARG A 39 -13.75 -8.37 7.29
C ARG A 39 -12.89 -9.50 6.74
N VAL A 40 -12.03 -10.09 7.57
CA VAL A 40 -11.23 -11.27 7.22
C VAL A 40 -12.12 -12.49 6.97
N GLU A 41 -13.17 -12.69 7.79
CA GLU A 41 -14.12 -13.78 7.60
C GLU A 41 -14.90 -13.65 6.28
N LEU A 42 -15.38 -12.44 5.96
CA LEU A 42 -16.03 -12.18 4.68
C LEU A 42 -15.08 -12.40 3.49
N ALA A 43 -13.84 -11.93 3.59
CA ALA A 43 -12.82 -12.17 2.56
C ALA A 43 -12.59 -13.67 2.32
N ARG A 44 -12.49 -14.48 3.38
CA ARG A 44 -12.37 -15.93 3.27
C ARG A 44 -13.58 -16.56 2.61
N LYS A 45 -14.78 -16.17 3.02
CA LYS A 45 -16.03 -16.66 2.43
C LYS A 45 -16.11 -16.35 0.94
N ALA A 46 -15.75 -15.12 0.54
CA ALA A 46 -15.71 -14.74 -0.87
C ALA A 46 -14.72 -15.59 -1.68
N LEU A 47 -13.53 -15.87 -1.13
CA LEU A 47 -12.55 -16.76 -1.77
C LEU A 47 -13.09 -18.18 -1.95
N GLU A 48 -13.75 -18.73 -0.93
CA GLU A 48 -14.35 -20.07 -0.97
C GLU A 48 -15.49 -20.15 -2.01
N GLU A 49 -16.40 -19.18 -2.00
CA GLU A 49 -17.54 -19.12 -2.92
C GLU A 49 -17.09 -18.95 -4.38
N LEU A 50 -16.11 -18.08 -4.62
CA LEU A 50 -15.57 -17.83 -5.96
C LEU A 50 -14.51 -18.87 -6.39
N LYS A 51 -14.14 -19.79 -5.49
CA LYS A 51 -13.10 -20.81 -5.70
C LYS A 51 -11.78 -20.18 -6.18
N LEU A 52 -11.40 -19.08 -5.53
CA LEU A 52 -10.19 -18.34 -5.85
C LEU A 52 -9.05 -18.83 -4.96
N ASP A 53 -7.97 -19.28 -5.60
CA ASP A 53 -6.70 -19.60 -4.96
C ASP A 53 -5.71 -18.48 -5.28
N VAL A 54 -5.86 -17.36 -4.59
CA VAL A 54 -5.08 -16.13 -4.78
C VAL A 54 -4.67 -15.54 -3.45
N GLU A 55 -3.59 -14.79 -3.48
CA GLU A 55 -3.25 -13.94 -2.35
C GLU A 55 -4.30 -12.83 -2.17
N VAL A 56 -4.78 -12.69 -0.94
CA VAL A 56 -5.70 -11.63 -0.54
C VAL A 56 -5.11 -10.80 0.57
N TRP A 57 -5.12 -9.49 0.38
CA TRP A 57 -4.88 -8.51 1.42
C TRP A 57 -6.21 -7.92 1.85
N VAL A 58 -6.42 -7.75 3.15
CA VAL A 58 -7.65 -7.15 3.69
C VAL A 58 -7.36 -5.71 4.03
N ASP A 59 -8.11 -4.78 3.44
CA ASP A 59 -7.99 -3.35 3.71
C ASP A 59 -8.38 -3.05 5.17
N ASP A 60 -7.77 -2.03 5.75
CA ASP A 60 -8.08 -1.64 7.12
C ASP A 60 -9.50 -1.07 7.26
N GLN A 61 -9.99 -0.94 8.50
CA GLN A 61 -11.36 -0.48 8.75
C GLN A 61 -11.66 0.95 8.28
N GLY A 62 -10.64 1.79 8.09
CA GLY A 62 -10.74 3.13 7.52
C GLY A 62 -10.78 3.14 5.99
N ASP A 63 -10.66 1.98 5.34
CA ASP A 63 -10.65 1.83 3.88
C ASP A 63 -9.50 2.62 3.21
N THR A 64 -8.31 2.62 3.83
CA THR A 64 -7.13 3.34 3.35
C THR A 64 -6.81 3.03 1.89
N SER A 65 -6.77 1.75 1.50
CA SER A 65 -6.43 1.39 0.12
C SER A 65 -7.47 1.92 -0.86
N ARG A 66 -8.74 1.93 -0.47
CA ARG A 66 -9.85 2.47 -1.25
C ARG A 66 -9.72 3.99 -1.41
N ALA A 67 -9.40 4.71 -0.33
CA ALA A 67 -9.20 6.15 -0.37
C ALA A 67 -8.04 6.53 -1.31
N VAL A 68 -6.95 5.76 -1.29
CA VAL A 68 -5.74 6.01 -2.10
C VAL A 68 -5.94 5.60 -3.56
N PHE A 69 -6.45 4.39 -3.81
CA PHE A 69 -6.45 3.78 -5.13
C PHE A 69 -7.80 3.89 -5.85
N GLY A 70 -8.85 4.38 -5.20
CA GLY A 70 -10.18 4.61 -5.78
C GLY A 70 -11.27 3.78 -5.11
N ASP A 71 -12.50 4.27 -5.23
CA ASP A 71 -13.69 3.78 -4.51
C ASP A 71 -14.60 2.86 -5.34
N LEU A 72 -14.10 2.40 -6.49
CA LEU A 72 -14.82 1.54 -7.41
C LEU A 72 -14.84 0.10 -6.90
N PRO A 73 -15.98 -0.61 -6.99
CA PRO A 73 -16.16 -1.91 -6.34
C PRO A 73 -15.30 -3.03 -6.92
N HIS A 74 -14.79 -2.87 -8.15
CA HIS A 74 -14.05 -3.90 -8.87
C HIS A 74 -12.98 -3.31 -9.78
N SER A 75 -12.28 -2.25 -9.35
CA SER A 75 -11.16 -1.70 -10.12
C SER A 75 -9.92 -2.61 -10.06
N ALA A 76 -9.01 -2.44 -11.03
CA ALA A 76 -7.68 -3.04 -10.96
C ALA A 76 -6.60 -2.00 -11.26
N ILE A 77 -5.44 -2.17 -10.64
CA ILE A 77 -4.25 -1.36 -10.86
C ILE A 77 -3.08 -2.29 -11.21
N VAL A 78 -2.22 -1.84 -12.12
CA VAL A 78 -0.92 -2.46 -12.37
C VAL A 78 0.13 -1.52 -11.83
N ILE A 79 0.88 -2.00 -10.85
CA ILE A 79 1.98 -1.30 -10.22
C ILE A 79 3.26 -2.00 -10.69
N ASP A 80 4.22 -1.22 -11.19
CA ASP A 80 5.52 -1.77 -11.57
C ASP A 80 6.43 -1.98 -10.33
N PRO A 81 7.60 -2.64 -10.47
CA PRO A 81 8.51 -2.84 -9.34
C PRO A 81 9.01 -1.56 -8.66
N SER A 82 8.86 -0.39 -9.29
CA SER A 82 9.19 0.90 -8.66
C SER A 82 8.09 1.52 -7.83
N GLY A 83 6.89 0.94 -7.84
CA GLY A 83 5.72 1.51 -7.20
C GLY A 83 4.94 2.49 -8.08
N ALA A 84 5.26 2.63 -9.36
CA ALA A 84 4.51 3.49 -10.27
C ALA A 84 3.26 2.75 -10.78
N ILE A 85 2.10 3.41 -10.69
CA ILE A 85 0.87 2.91 -11.31
C ILE A 85 0.99 3.08 -12.82
N ARG A 86 1.12 1.97 -13.54
CA ARG A 86 1.20 1.97 -15.01
C ARG A 86 -0.15 1.83 -15.69
N LEU A 87 -1.11 1.22 -14.99
CA LEU A 87 -2.48 1.06 -15.45
C LEU A 87 -3.43 1.18 -14.27
N LYS A 88 -4.56 1.86 -14.49
CA LYS A 88 -5.72 1.83 -13.60
C LYS A 88 -6.95 1.64 -14.46
N VAL A 89 -7.70 0.57 -14.21
CA VAL A 89 -8.97 0.29 -14.88
C VAL A 89 -10.11 0.40 -13.88
N SER A 90 -11.20 1.04 -14.30
CA SER A 90 -12.40 1.22 -13.48
C SER A 90 -13.15 -0.09 -13.23
N TRP A 91 -12.90 -1.10 -14.07
CA TRP A 91 -13.44 -2.43 -13.96
C TRP A 91 -12.37 -3.46 -14.31
N CYS A 92 -12.17 -4.45 -13.45
CA CYS A 92 -11.22 -5.53 -13.64
C CYS A 92 -11.79 -6.49 -14.71
N ASP A 93 -11.40 -6.25 -15.95
CA ASP A 93 -11.63 -7.14 -17.08
C ASP A 93 -10.36 -7.95 -17.37
N PRO A 94 -10.38 -9.28 -17.22
CA PRO A 94 -9.22 -10.14 -17.50
C PRO A 94 -8.67 -9.99 -18.93
N THR A 95 -9.53 -9.69 -19.91
CA THR A 95 -9.12 -9.50 -21.31
C THR A 95 -8.27 -8.25 -21.47
N VAL A 96 -8.70 -7.15 -20.84
CA VAL A 96 -7.97 -5.88 -20.83
C VAL A 96 -6.63 -6.07 -20.11
N LEU A 97 -6.65 -6.65 -18.91
CA LEU A 97 -5.42 -6.88 -18.15
C LEU A 97 -4.43 -7.79 -18.89
N ARG A 98 -4.91 -8.85 -19.56
CA ARG A 98 -4.05 -9.75 -20.33
C ARG A 98 -3.32 -9.02 -21.47
N LEU A 99 -3.99 -8.12 -22.16
CA LEU A 99 -3.39 -7.38 -23.27
C LEU A 99 -2.43 -6.29 -22.78
N THR A 100 -2.74 -5.65 -21.66
CA THR A 100 -1.98 -4.47 -21.21
C THR A 100 -0.79 -4.81 -20.32
N ILE A 101 -0.86 -5.84 -19.45
CA ILE A 101 0.23 -6.22 -18.53
C ILE A 101 1.59 -6.36 -19.26
N PRO A 102 1.69 -7.06 -20.41
CA PRO A 102 2.96 -7.19 -21.13
C PRO A 102 3.53 -5.86 -21.66
N GLU A 103 2.67 -4.88 -21.96
CA GLU A 103 3.09 -3.56 -22.46
C GLU A 103 3.58 -2.64 -21.35
N VAL A 104 3.05 -2.82 -20.13
CA VAL A 104 3.32 -1.92 -18.99
C VAL A 104 4.33 -2.44 -17.99
N VAL A 105 4.71 -3.72 -18.08
CA VAL A 105 5.80 -4.32 -17.32
C VAL A 105 7.02 -4.41 -18.25
N PRO A 106 7.81 -3.32 -18.41
CA PRO A 106 9.08 -3.41 -19.13
C PRO A 106 10.02 -4.35 -18.36
N ALA A 107 10.89 -5.05 -19.08
CA ALA A 107 11.98 -5.81 -18.48
C ALA A 107 12.81 -4.87 -17.58
N ALA A 108 12.76 -5.09 -16.26
CA ALA A 108 13.50 -4.39 -15.21
C ALA A 108 13.62 -2.86 -15.40
N ALA A 109 12.60 -2.10 -14.96
CA ALA A 109 12.71 -0.65 -14.87
C ALA A 109 13.60 -0.23 -13.69
N GLU A 110 14.92 -0.22 -13.90
CA GLU A 110 15.90 0.35 -12.95
C GLU A 110 15.67 1.86 -12.70
N ASP A 111 14.94 2.55 -13.58
CA ASP A 111 14.80 4.02 -13.58
C ASP A 111 13.54 4.57 -12.87
N ALA A 112 12.65 3.71 -12.35
CA ALA A 112 11.31 4.17 -11.98
C ALA A 112 11.14 4.51 -10.48
N VAL A 113 12.00 3.99 -9.59
CA VAL A 113 12.00 4.34 -8.15
C VAL A 113 12.29 5.83 -7.94
N PRO A 114 13.26 6.44 -8.67
CA PRO A 114 13.51 7.88 -8.59
C PRO A 114 12.30 8.78 -8.92
N LEU A 115 11.40 8.35 -9.82
CA LEU A 115 10.25 9.16 -10.26
C LEU A 115 9.13 9.20 -9.21
N VAL A 116 8.81 8.07 -8.58
CA VAL A 116 7.80 8.00 -7.50
C VAL A 116 8.26 8.82 -6.31
N GLU A 117 9.53 8.67 -5.91
CA GLU A 117 10.10 9.43 -4.79
C GLU A 117 10.18 10.92 -5.08
N ALA A 118 10.53 11.33 -6.31
CA ALA A 118 10.46 12.73 -6.71
C ALA A 118 9.03 13.29 -6.62
N GLY A 119 8.03 12.50 -7.03
CA GLY A 119 6.62 12.82 -6.88
C GLY A 119 6.20 13.00 -5.41
N PHE A 120 6.61 12.07 -4.54
CA PHE A 120 6.33 12.17 -3.11
C PHE A 120 7.03 13.35 -2.46
N LEU A 121 8.32 13.59 -2.75
CA LEU A 121 9.06 14.76 -2.28
C LEU A 121 8.37 16.07 -2.67
N ALA A 122 7.88 16.16 -3.90
CA ALA A 122 7.12 17.31 -4.36
C ALA A 122 5.75 17.44 -3.66
N ALA A 123 5.06 16.33 -3.40
CA ALA A 123 3.76 16.30 -2.74
C ALA A 123 3.85 16.71 -1.26
N ILE A 124 4.82 16.17 -0.50
CA ILE A 124 5.01 16.53 0.91
C ILE A 124 5.54 17.97 1.09
N GLY A 125 6.07 18.59 0.04
CA GLY A 125 6.45 20.01 0.04
C GLY A 125 5.26 20.96 0.00
N LYS A 126 4.06 20.49 -0.35
CA LYS A 126 2.85 21.32 -0.45
C LYS A 126 2.17 21.45 0.91
N PRO A 127 1.62 22.64 1.25
CA PRO A 127 0.79 22.80 2.43
C PRO A 127 -0.47 21.95 2.30
N LEU A 128 -0.86 21.30 3.40
CA LEU A 128 -2.12 20.58 3.53
C LEU A 128 -3.21 21.49 4.09
N ASP A 129 -4.46 21.22 3.73
CA ASP A 129 -5.60 21.64 4.52
C ASP A 129 -5.65 20.77 5.78
N ALA A 130 -5.56 21.40 6.95
CA ALA A 130 -5.55 20.69 8.24
C ALA A 130 -6.88 20.01 8.56
N ASN A 131 -7.97 20.35 7.85
CA ASN A 131 -9.28 19.73 8.04
C ASN A 131 -9.55 18.58 7.06
N ASP A 132 -8.64 18.31 6.12
CA ASP A 132 -8.78 17.22 5.16
C ASP A 132 -8.04 15.97 5.69
N GLU A 133 -8.79 15.13 6.41
CA GLU A 133 -8.28 13.88 7.01
C GLU A 133 -7.68 12.94 5.96
N ASN A 134 -8.22 12.93 4.73
CA ASN A 134 -7.70 12.09 3.64
C ASN A 134 -6.35 12.62 3.14
N ALA A 135 -6.23 13.93 2.98
CA ALA A 135 -4.97 14.55 2.57
C ALA A 135 -3.88 14.39 3.64
N GLN A 136 -4.26 14.47 4.91
CA GLN A 136 -3.38 14.19 6.06
C GLN A 136 -2.90 12.73 6.04
N HIS A 137 -3.83 11.78 5.85
CA HIS A 137 -3.50 10.36 5.75
C HIS A 137 -2.55 10.06 4.57
N HIS A 138 -2.85 10.58 3.37
CA HIS A 138 -2.00 10.40 2.20
C HIS A 138 -0.58 10.91 2.43
N ARG A 139 -0.44 12.07 3.06
CA ARG A 139 0.87 12.61 3.43
C ARG A 139 1.62 11.70 4.39
N GLN A 140 0.95 11.14 5.39
CA GLN A 140 1.55 10.22 6.34
C GLN A 140 2.07 8.95 5.66
N VAL A 141 1.34 8.42 4.68
CA VAL A 141 1.80 7.29 3.86
C VAL A 141 3.05 7.65 3.05
N MET A 142 3.05 8.83 2.39
CA MET A 142 4.20 9.29 1.62
C MET A 142 5.45 9.49 2.49
N LEU A 143 5.28 10.10 3.67
CA LEU A 143 6.37 10.28 4.63
C LEU A 143 6.93 8.94 5.13
N ALA A 144 6.07 7.97 5.42
CA ALA A 144 6.50 6.64 5.87
C ALA A 144 7.30 5.93 4.77
N HIS A 145 6.83 5.99 3.52
CA HIS A 145 7.56 5.45 2.37
C HIS A 145 8.94 6.11 2.23
N LEU A 146 9.00 7.44 2.21
CA LEU A 146 10.27 8.16 2.05
C LEU A 146 11.24 7.86 3.21
N ALA A 147 10.75 7.74 4.45
CA ALA A 147 11.59 7.40 5.60
C ALA A 147 12.16 5.98 5.53
N LEU A 148 11.45 5.03 4.91
CA LEU A 148 11.94 3.67 4.66
C LEU A 148 12.94 3.61 3.51
N ALA A 149 12.58 4.22 2.38
CA ALA A 149 13.35 4.16 1.15
C ALA A 149 14.66 4.95 1.24
N ARG A 150 14.68 6.05 2.02
CA ARG A 150 15.80 7.00 2.04
C ARG A 150 16.41 7.18 3.43
N LYS A 151 17.02 6.11 3.94
CA LYS A 151 17.67 6.08 5.27
C LYS A 151 18.69 7.21 5.52
N GLU A 152 19.41 7.63 4.48
CA GLU A 152 20.46 8.64 4.56
C GLU A 152 19.99 10.06 4.20
N HIS A 153 18.70 10.26 3.88
CA HIS A 153 18.22 11.56 3.43
C HIS A 153 18.18 12.58 4.58
N PRO A 154 18.63 13.84 4.37
CA PRO A 154 18.77 14.83 5.43
C PRO A 154 17.44 15.17 6.13
N ASN A 155 16.31 15.02 5.44
CA ASN A 155 14.98 15.26 6.01
C ASN A 155 14.35 14.04 6.68
N ARG A 156 14.99 12.87 6.69
CA ARG A 156 14.38 11.63 7.24
C ARG A 156 13.99 11.78 8.71
N ALA A 157 14.85 12.38 9.53
CA ALA A 157 14.56 12.61 10.94
C ALA A 157 13.32 13.51 11.12
N ARG A 158 13.17 14.53 10.27
CA ARG A 158 11.98 15.40 10.26
C ARG A 158 10.73 14.63 9.87
N TRP A 159 10.79 13.78 8.85
CA TRP A 159 9.65 12.96 8.44
C TRP A 159 9.21 12.02 9.55
N LEU A 160 10.14 11.30 10.18
CA LEU A 160 9.83 10.43 11.32
C LEU A 160 9.23 11.20 12.49
N ALA A 161 9.74 12.39 12.81
CA ALA A 161 9.18 13.24 13.87
C ALA A 161 7.74 13.69 13.56
N GLU A 162 7.43 14.01 12.31
CA GLU A 162 6.09 14.38 11.88
C GLU A 162 5.10 13.19 11.98
N LEU A 163 5.57 11.99 11.64
CA LEU A 163 4.78 10.77 11.79
C LEU A 163 4.56 10.41 13.26
N ALA A 164 5.56 10.61 14.12
CA ALA A 164 5.43 10.41 15.55
C ALA A 164 4.47 11.40 16.21
N SER A 165 4.31 12.62 15.67
CA SER A 165 3.42 13.62 16.27
C SER A 165 1.99 13.58 15.74
N SER A 166 1.81 13.23 14.45
CA SER A 166 0.51 13.32 13.77
C SER A 166 -0.07 11.99 13.34
N GLY A 167 0.74 10.93 13.28
CA GLY A 167 0.31 9.61 12.81
C GLY A 167 -0.65 8.92 13.77
N PRO A 168 -1.47 7.98 13.27
CA PRO A 168 -2.26 7.07 14.13
C PRO A 168 -1.35 6.22 15.02
N ASP A 169 -1.92 5.63 16.07
CA ASP A 169 -1.18 4.92 17.13
C ASP A 169 -0.19 3.89 16.57
N TRP A 170 -0.65 3.04 15.65
CA TRP A 170 0.19 2.02 15.01
C TRP A 170 1.38 2.61 14.24
N GLN A 171 1.23 3.80 13.68
CA GLN A 171 2.28 4.48 12.92
C GLN A 171 3.30 5.12 13.87
N ARG A 172 2.86 5.64 15.01
CA ARG A 172 3.76 6.14 16.06
C ARG A 172 4.59 5.00 16.66
N GLU A 173 3.96 3.88 16.98
CA GLU A 173 4.65 2.65 17.41
C GLU A 173 5.65 2.16 16.36
N TRP A 174 5.29 2.25 15.08
CA TRP A 174 6.22 1.92 14.00
C TRP A 174 7.44 2.85 13.97
N VAL A 175 7.27 4.16 14.15
CA VAL A 175 8.40 5.11 14.23
C VAL A 175 9.33 4.76 15.39
N GLU A 176 8.79 4.39 16.56
CA GLU A 176 9.58 3.97 17.71
C GLU A 176 10.44 2.74 17.39
N ARG A 177 9.86 1.73 16.71
CA ARG A 177 10.61 0.54 16.27
C ARG A 177 11.73 0.89 15.28
N VAL A 178 11.46 1.79 14.35
CA VAL A 178 12.48 2.27 13.39
C VAL A 178 13.62 2.98 14.10
N ALA A 179 13.30 3.88 15.04
CA ALA A 179 14.30 4.59 15.85
C ALA A 179 15.15 3.63 16.69
N HIS A 180 14.52 2.61 17.29
CA HIS A 180 15.22 1.59 18.05
C HIS A 180 16.19 0.79 17.17
N ALA A 181 15.73 0.34 15.98
CA ALA A 181 16.54 -0.42 15.04
C ALA A 181 17.75 0.38 14.50
N ASP A 182 17.56 1.67 14.23
CA ASP A 182 18.64 2.56 13.79
C ASP A 182 19.71 2.71 14.89
N ALA A 183 19.31 2.82 16.17
CA ALA A 183 20.23 2.89 17.30
C ALA A 183 21.04 1.59 17.47
N THR A 184 20.39 0.43 17.35
CA THR A 184 21.09 -0.87 17.49
C THR A 184 22.09 -1.10 16.36
N THR A 185 21.81 -0.60 15.16
CA THR A 185 22.70 -0.72 14.00
C THR A 185 23.91 0.21 14.13
N SER A 186 23.75 1.37 14.76
CA SER A 186 24.84 2.31 15.04
C SER A 186 25.83 1.78 16.08
N ASP A 187 25.36 1.09 17.12
CA ASP A 187 26.22 0.54 18.18
C ASP A 187 27.06 -0.65 17.70
N ALA A 188 26.57 -1.42 16.73
CA ALA A 188 27.30 -2.56 16.14
C ALA A 188 28.46 -2.13 15.21
N ALA A 189 28.58 -0.84 14.87
CA ALA A 189 29.55 -0.33 13.91
C ALA A 189 30.85 0.21 14.53
N THR A 190 31.09 0.00 15.84
CA THR A 190 32.38 0.32 16.46
C THR A 190 33.28 -0.92 16.44
N PRO A 191 34.20 -1.09 15.47
CA PRO A 191 35.22 -2.12 15.60
C PRO A 191 36.10 -1.77 16.80
N GLU A 192 36.27 -2.72 17.71
CA GLU A 192 37.37 -2.74 18.67
C GLU A 192 38.67 -2.46 17.90
N SER A 193 39.19 -1.24 18.03
CA SER A 193 40.56 -0.94 17.63
C SER A 193 41.46 -1.51 18.72
N ASP A 194 41.70 -2.81 18.66
CA ASP A 194 42.67 -3.47 19.52
C ASP A 194 44.08 -2.97 19.16
N ARG A 195 44.72 -2.39 20.17
CA ARG A 195 46.15 -2.12 20.29
C ARG A 195 46.75 -3.10 21.28
#